data_AF-A0A945YDG3-F1
#
_entry.id   AF-A0A945YDG3-F1
#
_cell.length_a   1.000
_cell.length_b   1.000
_cell.length_c   1.000
_cell.angle_alpha   90.00
_cell.angle_beta   90.00
_cell.angle_gamma   90.00
#
_symmetry.space_group_name_H-M   'P 1'
#
loop_
_entity.id
_entity.type
_entity.pdbx_description
1 polymer ?
#
loop_
_entity_poly.entity_id
_entity_poly.type
_entity_poly.pdbx_seq_one_letter_code
_entity_poly.pdbx_strand_id
1 'polypeptide(L)' 'MDGELVFSIVGVVVLLVLSALFSGTETALTAVSRARMHQLERRGVRRAGRVNRLIARPERLIGAVLLGNNLVNIL' A
#
# COMPACT_ATOMS: atom_id res chain seq x y z
N MET A 1 34.19 -5.32 -6.92
CA MET A 1 33.91 -4.12 -6.09
C MET A 1 32.75 -3.32 -6.66
N ASP A 2 32.71 -3.02 -7.97
CA ASP A 2 31.60 -2.22 -8.54
C ASP A 2 30.25 -2.95 -8.61
N GLY A 3 30.27 -4.26 -8.91
CA GLY A 3 29.03 -5.06 -9.01
C GLY A 3 28.30 -5.26 -7.67
N GLU A 4 29.03 -5.39 -6.56
CA GLU A 4 28.41 -5.48 -5.23
C GLU A 4 27.77 -4.15 -4.83
N LEU A 5 28.43 -3.03 -5.15
CA LEU A 5 27.93 -1.69 -4.83
C LEU A 5 26.66 -1.37 -5.61
N VAL A 6 26.61 -1.73 -6.90
CA VAL A 6 25.39 -1.62 -7.73
C VAL A 6 24.28 -2.51 -7.18
N PHE A 7 24.58 -3.75 -6.79
CA PHE A 7 23.59 -4.66 -6.21
C PHE A 7 22.98 -4.09 -4.91
N SER A 8 23.83 -3.57 -4.01
CA SER A 8 23.37 -2.93 -2.77
C SER A 8 22.52 -1.69 -3.04
N ILE A 9 22.92 -0.82 -3.97
CA ILE A 9 22.13 0.38 -4.32
C ILE A 9 20.77 -0.01 -4.88
N VAL A 10 20.70 -1.00 -5.78
CA VAL A 10 19.43 -1.49 -6.32
C VAL A 10 18.55 -2.05 -5.20
N GLY A 11 19.12 -2.82 -4.28
CA GLY A 11 18.42 -3.32 -3.09
C GLY A 11 17.80 -2.20 -2.25
N VAL A 12 18.58 -1.19 -1.91
CA VAL A 12 18.12 -0.01 -1.15
C VAL A 12 17.01 0.73 -1.88
N VAL A 13 17.14 0.95 -3.18
CA VAL A 13 16.11 1.63 -3.98
C VAL A 13 14.80 0.85 -3.97
N VAL A 14 14.86 -0.48 -4.13
CA VAL A 14 13.67 -1.34 -4.07
C VAL A 14 13.02 -1.26 -2.69
N LEU A 15 13.81 -1.33 -1.62
CA LEU A 15 13.32 -1.20 -0.24
C LEU A 15 12.64 0.15 -0.02
N LEU A 16 13.24 1.26 -0.44
CA LEU A 16 12.65 2.59 -0.33
C LEU A 16 11.31 2.71 -1.07
N VAL A 17 11.22 2.16 -2.30
CA VAL A 17 9.97 2.14 -3.06
C VAL A 17 8.91 1.32 -2.33
N LEU A 18 9.27 0.15 -1.79
CA LEU A 18 8.34 -0.67 -1.02
C LEU A 18 7.85 0.05 0.25
N SER A 19 8.74 0.68 1.02
CA SER A 19 8.36 1.47 2.21
C SER A 19 7.39 2.60 1.82
N ALA A 20 7.69 3.34 0.74
CA ALA A 20 6.83 4.41 0.25
C ALA A 20 5.44 3.89 -0.19
N LEU A 21 5.37 2.73 -0.84
CA LEU A 21 4.10 2.11 -1.24
C LEU A 21 3.27 1.69 -0.02
N PHE A 22 3.89 1.09 1.00
CA PHE A 22 3.19 0.69 2.22
C PHE A 22 2.69 1.91 3.01
N SER A 23 3.53 2.92 3.23
CA SER A 23 3.15 4.17 3.91
C SER A 23 2.07 4.95 3.13
N GLY A 24 2.18 5.02 1.80
CA GLY A 24 1.16 5.63 0.95
C GLY A 24 -0.18 4.89 0.99
N THR A 25 -0.17 3.56 1.11
CA THR A 25 -1.39 2.75 1.23
C THR A 25 -2.11 3.04 2.55
N GLU A 26 -1.40 3.21 3.65
CA GLU A 26 -1.98 3.59 4.95
C GLU A 26 -2.69 4.94 4.87
N THR A 27 -2.03 5.93 4.28
CA THR A 27 -2.58 7.28 4.07
C THR A 27 -3.78 7.25 3.14
N ALA A 28 -3.73 6.48 2.06
CA ALA A 28 -4.85 6.33 1.13
C ALA A 28 -6.05 5.63 1.79
N LEU A 29 -5.81 4.63 2.64
CA LEU A 29 -6.85 3.89 3.35
C LEU A 29 -7.58 4.78 4.38
N THR A 30 -6.86 5.68 5.03
CA THR A 30 -7.43 6.62 6.02
C THR A 30 -8.11 7.81 5.36
N ALA A 31 -7.60 8.30 4.21
CA ALA A 31 -8.18 9.43 3.49
C ALA A 31 -9.42 9.09 2.65
N VAL A 32 -9.68 7.80 2.37
CA VAL A 32 -10.77 7.40 1.47
C VAL A 32 -12.16 7.60 2.11
N SER A 33 -13.04 8.31 1.41
CA SER A 33 -14.44 8.48 1.83
C SER A 33 -15.28 7.26 1.45
N ARG A 34 -15.75 6.52 2.47
CA ARG A 34 -16.69 5.39 2.31
C ARG A 34 -17.97 5.80 1.57
N ALA A 35 -18.52 6.96 1.90
CA ALA A 35 -19.74 7.47 1.28
C ALA A 35 -19.56 7.73 -0.21
N ARG A 36 -18.44 8.36 -0.61
CA ARG A 36 -18.11 8.62 -2.01
C ARG A 36 -17.91 7.32 -2.79
N MET A 37 -17.19 6.35 -2.22
CA MET A 37 -16.97 5.06 -2.87
C MET A 37 -18.26 4.26 -3.05
N HIS A 38 -19.16 4.28 -2.06
CA HIS A 38 -20.49 3.67 -2.19
C HIS A 38 -21.32 4.31 -3.29
N GLN A 39 -21.29 5.63 -3.43
CA GLN A 39 -21.96 6.31 -4.55
C GLN A 39 -21.36 5.91 -5.91
N LEU A 40 -20.04 5.84 -6.03
CA LEU A 40 -19.38 5.43 -7.27
C LEU A 40 -19.68 3.98 -7.63
N GLU A 41 -19.72 3.08 -6.65
CA GLU A 41 -20.13 1.68 -6.86
C GLU A 41 -21.56 1.58 -7.37
N ARG A 42 -22.51 2.33 -6.76
CA ARG A 42 -23.90 2.40 -7.23
C ARG A 42 -24.04 2.95 -8.65
N ARG A 43 -23.11 3.83 -9.08
CA ARG A 43 -23.04 4.34 -10.46
C ARG A 43 -22.37 3.36 -11.43
N GLY A 44 -22.08 2.13 -11.01
CA GLY A 44 -21.50 1.08 -11.86
C GLY A 44 -19.97 1.10 -11.97
N VAL A 45 -19.27 1.93 -11.18
CA VAL A 45 -17.81 1.97 -11.19
C VAL A 45 -17.26 0.73 -10.48
N ARG A 46 -16.91 -0.31 -11.26
CA ARG A 46 -16.38 -1.59 -10.77
C ARG A 46 -15.16 -1.45 -9.84
N ARG A 47 -14.34 -0.42 -10.05
CA ARG A 47 -13.17 -0.13 -9.19
C ARG A 47 -13.58 0.32 -7.79
N ALA A 48 -14.68 1.07 -7.67
CA ALA A 48 -15.19 1.53 -6.38
C ALA A 48 -15.68 0.37 -5.52
N GLY A 49 -16.33 -0.64 -6.12
CA GLY A 49 -16.71 -1.87 -5.40
C GLY A 49 -15.51 -2.66 -4.88
N ARG A 50 -14.39 -2.71 -5.63
CA ARG A 50 -13.14 -3.29 -5.13
C ARG A 50 -12.60 -2.53 -3.92
N VAL A 51 -12.59 -1.20 -3.99
CA VAL A 51 -12.13 -0.37 -2.85
C VAL A 51 -13.06 -0.52 -1.65
N ASN A 52 -14.38 -0.55 -1.84
CA ASN A 52 -15.35 -0.81 -0.78
C ASN A 52 -15.10 -2.16 -0.09
N ARG A 53 -14.79 -3.22 -0.85
CA ARG A 53 -14.42 -4.52 -0.27
C ARG A 53 -13.10 -4.49 0.48
N LEU A 54 -12.11 -3.72 0.02
CA LEU A 54 -10.85 -3.52 0.73
C LEU A 54 -11.08 -2.79 2.07
N ILE A 55 -11.70 -1.62 2.03
CA ILE A 55 -11.89 -0.77 3.23
C ILE A 55 -12.93 -1.33 4.20
N ALA A 56 -13.71 -2.34 3.80
CA ALA A 56 -14.59 -3.09 4.69
C ALA A 56 -13.85 -3.99 5.68
N ARG A 57 -12.56 -4.29 5.44
CA ARG A 57 -11.70 -5.07 6.36
C ARG A 57 -10.35 -4.37 6.59
N PRO A 58 -10.38 -3.17 7.18
CA PRO A 58 -9.18 -2.34 7.31
C PRO A 58 -8.10 -3.02 8.18
N GLU A 59 -8.47 -3.89 9.12
CA GLU A 59 -7.51 -4.57 10.01
C GLU A 59 -6.53 -5.45 9.23
N ARG A 60 -7.02 -6.13 8.18
CA ARG A 60 -6.18 -6.97 7.31
C ARG A 60 -5.22 -6.14 6.45
N LEU A 61 -5.68 -4.97 6.00
CA LEU A 61 -4.87 -4.05 5.19
C LEU A 61 -3.81 -3.37 6.03
N ILE A 62 -4.19 -2.85 7.20
CA ILE A 62 -3.26 -2.24 8.15
C ILE A 62 -2.24 -3.28 8.62
N GLY A 63 -2.65 -4.51 8.94
CA GLY A 63 -1.73 -5.59 9.29
C GLY A 63 -0.72 -5.90 8.17
N ALA A 64 -1.16 -5.98 6.92
CA ALA A 64 -0.27 -6.19 5.78
C ALA A 64 0.69 -5.02 5.55
N VAL A 65 0.22 -3.78 5.71
CA VAL A 65 1.03 -2.56 5.60
C VAL A 65 2.08 -2.49 6.71
N LEU A 66 1.69 -2.77 7.96
CA LEU A 66 2.61 -2.79 9.11
C LEU A 66 3.66 -3.89 8.98
N LEU A 67 3.28 -5.08 8.51
CA LEU A 67 4.23 -6.17 8.24
C LEU A 67 5.20 -5.80 7.12
N GLY A 68 4.69 -5.26 6.01
CA GLY A 68 5.51 -4.82 4.89
C GLY A 68 6.50 -3.72 5.26
N ASN A 69 6.05 -2.73 6.03
CA ASN A 69 6.92 -1.65 6.49
C ASN A 69 8.00 -2.15 7.47
N ASN A 70 7.65 -3.04 8.41
CA ASN A 70 8.64 -3.65 9.32
C ASN A 70 9.65 -4.52 8.58
N LEU A 71 9.21 -5.32 7.60
CA LEU A 71 10.11 -6.16 6.81
C LEU A 71 11.13 -5.30 6.05
N VAL A 72 10.67 -4.22 5.42
CA VAL A 72 11.54 -3.30 4.67
C VAL A 72 12.52 -2.55 5.56
N ASN A 73 12.12 -2.22 6.79
CA ASN A 73 12.97 -1.49 7.73
C ASN A 73 14.04 -2.37 8.41
N ILE A 74 13.81 -3.68 8.49
CA ILE A 74 14.73 -4.63 9.14
C ILE A 74 15.75 -5.22 8.15
N LEU A 75 15.41 -5.29 6.85
CA LEU A 75 16.22 -5.94 5.81
C LEU A 75 17.23 -5.00 5.15
#